data_AF-A0A7Y2ZN84-F1
#
_entry.id   AF-A0A7Y2ZN84-F1
#
_cell.length_a   1.000
_cell.length_b   1.000
_cell.length_c   1.000
_cell.angle_alpha   90.00
_cell.angle_beta   90.00
_cell.angle_gamma   90.00
#
_symmetry.space_group_name_H-M   'P 1'
#
loop_
_entity.id
_entity.type
_entity.pdbx_description
1 polymer ?
#
loop_
_entity_poly.entity_id
_entity_poly.type
_entity_poly.pdbx_seq_one_letter_code
_entity_poly.pdbx_strand_id
1 'polypeptide(L)'
;MEYLKKLSIYILPYKRYGIMNVICNVFYALFSTLAMVSLMPMINVLFGEGKKVNIKPVYEGLNGLKSYLEDSMNYFITTTTEAHGSQRSLLYMIIIIISLFLLKNIFNYLALFFITFLRNGVLMDLRNAIYDK
;
A
#
# COMPACT_ATOMS: atom_id res chain seq x y z
N MET A 1 -7.30 -14.55 -32.32
CA MET A 1 -6.44 -15.15 -31.27
C MET A 1 -4.96 -15.27 -31.66
N GLU A 2 -4.60 -15.41 -32.95
CA GLU A 2 -3.19 -15.53 -33.37
C GLU A 2 -2.30 -14.31 -33.09
N TYR A 3 -2.86 -13.08 -33.14
CA TYR A 3 -2.09 -11.85 -32.93
C TYR A 3 -1.53 -11.70 -31.50
N LEU A 4 -2.33 -12.07 -30.48
CA LEU A 4 -1.89 -12.06 -29.08
C LEU A 4 -0.77 -13.10 -28.84
N LYS A 5 -0.82 -14.23 -29.55
CA LYS A 5 0.18 -15.29 -29.50
C LYS A 5 1.50 -14.83 -30.14
N LYS A 6 1.45 -14.14 -31.28
CA LYS A 6 2.63 -13.50 -31.91
C LYS A 6 3.25 -12.41 -31.04
N LEU A 7 2.44 -11.59 -30.36
CA LEU A 7 2.92 -10.54 -29.46
C LEU A 7 3.57 -11.11 -28.18
N SER A 8 3.11 -12.27 -27.71
CA SER A 8 3.60 -12.89 -26.48
C SER A 8 5.08 -13.28 -26.50
N ILE A 9 5.64 -13.57 -27.69
CA ILE A 9 7.06 -13.93 -27.89
C ILE A 9 7.97 -12.71 -27.63
N TYR A 10 7.52 -11.50 -27.97
CA TYR A 10 8.24 -10.24 -27.73
C TYR A 10 8.12 -9.74 -26.28
N ILE A 11 7.05 -10.13 -25.58
CA ILE A 11 6.84 -9.80 -24.15
C ILE A 11 7.62 -10.77 -23.24
N LEU A 12 7.93 -11.97 -23.74
CA LEU A 12 8.55 -13.08 -23.03
C LEU A 12 9.92 -12.78 -22.37
N PRO A 13 10.86 -12.06 -23.00
CA PRO A 13 12.15 -11.72 -22.37
C PRO A 13 12.03 -10.69 -21.24
N TYR A 14 11.00 -9.82 -21.26
CA TYR A 14 10.81 -8.76 -20.27
C TYR A 14 9.82 -9.11 -19.14
N LYS A 15 9.39 -10.38 -19.02
CA LYS A 15 8.46 -10.84 -17.97
C LYS A 15 8.90 -10.47 -16.56
N ARG A 16 10.21 -10.42 -16.29
CA ARG A 16 10.75 -10.03 -14.98
C ARG A 16 10.35 -8.61 -14.59
N TYR A 17 10.37 -7.67 -15.54
CA TYR A 17 9.94 -6.28 -15.31
C TYR A 17 8.43 -6.18 -15.16
N GLY A 18 7.66 -6.99 -15.90
CA GLY A 18 6.21 -7.10 -15.72
C GLY A 18 5.81 -7.62 -14.33
N ILE A 19 6.46 -8.70 -13.86
CA ILE A 19 6.24 -9.26 -12.51
C ILE A 19 6.60 -8.22 -11.44
N MET A 20 7.74 -7.54 -11.60
CA MET A 20 8.18 -6.49 -10.67
C MET A 20 7.20 -5.31 -10.63
N ASN A 21 6.64 -4.91 -11.78
CA ASN A 21 5.60 -3.89 -11.85
C ASN A 21 4.33 -4.29 -11.09
N VAL A 22 3.87 -5.55 -11.25
CA VAL A 22 2.70 -6.06 -10.53
C VAL A 22 2.96 -6.06 -9.02
N ILE A 23 4.12 -6.53 -8.59
CA ILE A 23 4.51 -6.52 -7.18
C ILE A 23 4.51 -5.08 -6.62
N CYS A 24 5.11 -4.12 -7.33
CA CYS A 24 5.11 -2.71 -6.91
C CYS A 24 3.69 -2.11 -6.87
N ASN A 25 2.82 -2.48 -7.81
CA ASN A 25 1.41 -2.06 -7.79
C ASN A 25 0.64 -2.65 -6.61
N VAL A 26 0.89 -3.90 -6.25
CA VAL A 26 0.29 -4.55 -5.06
C VAL A 26 0.73 -3.83 -3.79
N PHE A 27 2.03 -3.54 -3.64
CA PHE A 27 2.53 -2.75 -2.51
C PHE A 27 1.96 -1.34 -2.50
N TYR A 28 1.88 -0.67 -3.65
CA TYR A 28 1.24 0.63 -3.77
C TYR A 28 -0.21 0.62 -3.29
N ALA A 29 -1.01 -0.37 -3.73
CA ALA A 29 -2.39 -0.52 -3.30
C ALA A 29 -2.51 -0.79 -1.78
N LEU A 30 -1.61 -1.62 -1.25
CA LEU A 30 -1.54 -1.92 0.18
C LEU A 30 -1.19 -0.68 1.01
N PHE A 31 -0.14 0.08 0.66
CA PHE A 31 0.21 1.31 1.37
C PHE A 31 -0.84 2.41 1.18
N SER A 32 -1.49 2.47 0.01
CA SER A 32 -2.56 3.43 -0.25
C SER A 32 -3.80 3.15 0.60
N THR A 33 -4.19 1.90 0.74
CA THR A 33 -5.33 1.51 1.58
C THR A 33 -5.00 1.71 3.06
N LEU A 34 -3.81 1.31 3.52
CA LEU A 34 -3.33 1.58 4.88
C LEU A 34 -3.29 3.07 5.21
N ALA A 35 -2.79 3.91 4.30
CA ALA A 35 -2.77 5.36 4.48
C ALA A 35 -4.19 5.93 4.63
N MET A 36 -5.15 5.44 3.83
CA MET A 36 -6.55 5.85 3.89
C MET A 36 -7.20 5.45 5.22
N VAL A 37 -7.03 4.18 5.64
CA VAL A 37 -7.58 3.66 6.90
C VAL A 37 -6.96 4.35 8.11
N SER A 38 -5.66 4.65 8.06
CA SER A 38 -4.94 5.36 9.14
C SER A 38 -5.29 6.84 9.25
N LEU A 39 -5.89 7.44 8.21
CA LEU A 39 -6.34 8.82 8.24
C LEU A 39 -7.52 9.03 9.22
N MET A 40 -8.38 8.02 9.34
CA MET A 40 -9.54 8.05 10.24
C MET A 40 -9.14 8.20 11.72
N PRO A 41 -8.26 7.34 12.29
CA PRO A 41 -7.85 7.49 13.69
C PRO A 41 -7.04 8.79 13.91
N MET A 42 -6.32 9.31 12.91
CA MET A 42 -5.65 10.61 13.02
C MET A 42 -6.64 11.75 13.25
N ILE A 43 -7.70 11.82 12.43
CA ILE A 43 -8.77 12.81 12.59
C ILE A 43 -9.40 12.68 13.99
N ASN A 44 -9.71 11.45 14.40
CA ASN A 44 -10.29 11.19 15.73
C ASN A 44 -9.38 11.62 16.89
N VAL A 45 -8.06 11.48 16.76
CA VAL A 45 -7.09 11.96 17.77
C VAL A 45 -6.95 13.48 17.73
N LEU A 46 -7.00 14.10 16.54
CA LEU A 46 -6.91 15.55 16.38
C LEU A 46 -8.10 16.27 17.02
N PHE A 47 -9.31 15.74 16.85
CA PHE A 47 -10.53 16.29 17.44
C PHE A 47 -10.82 15.77 18.86
N GLY A 48 -10.05 14.80 19.35
CA GLY A 48 -10.27 14.20 20.66
C GLY A 48 -11.55 13.36 20.75
N GLU A 49 -12.17 13.02 19.61
CA GLU A 49 -13.41 12.24 19.50
C GLU A 49 -13.16 10.72 19.37
N GLY A 50 -11.90 10.28 19.48
CA GLY A 50 -11.56 8.86 19.48
C GLY A 50 -12.26 8.09 20.61
N LYS A 51 -12.98 7.03 20.26
CA LYS A 51 -13.55 6.08 21.23
C LYS A 51 -12.41 5.53 22.10
N LYS A 52 -12.30 6.02 23.33
CA LYS A 52 -11.36 5.52 24.34
C LYS A 52 -11.81 4.13 24.78
N VAL A 53 -11.23 3.10 24.19
CA VAL A 53 -11.47 1.71 24.59
C VAL A 53 -10.44 1.37 25.67
N ASN A 54 -10.84 1.52 26.94
CA ASN A 54 -10.00 1.23 28.12
C ASN A 54 -10.04 -0.25 28.54
N ILE A 55 -10.61 -1.12 27.70
CA ILE A 55 -10.87 -2.52 28.03
C ILE A 55 -10.10 -3.39 27.04
N LYS A 56 -9.28 -4.32 27.56
CA LYS A 56 -8.52 -5.28 26.76
C LYS A 56 -9.54 -6.21 26.06
N PRO A 57 -9.62 -6.24 24.72
CA PRO A 57 -10.59 -7.11 24.08
C PRO A 57 -10.24 -8.58 24.35
N VAL A 58 -11.28 -9.38 24.58
CA VAL A 58 -11.17 -10.83 24.78
C VAL A 58 -11.31 -11.48 23.40
N TYR A 59 -10.41 -12.41 23.08
CA TYR A 59 -10.41 -13.08 21.78
C TYR A 59 -11.53 -14.12 21.72
N GLU A 60 -12.67 -13.76 21.13
CA GLU A 60 -13.84 -14.65 20.99
C GLU A 60 -13.85 -15.48 19.69
N GLY A 61 -12.67 -15.75 19.11
CA GLY A 61 -12.50 -16.65 17.95
C GLY A 61 -12.62 -15.99 16.56
N LEU A 62 -12.73 -16.82 15.51
CA LEU A 62 -12.67 -16.40 14.09
C LEU A 62 -13.75 -15.39 13.67
N ASN A 63 -14.94 -15.42 14.29
CA ASN A 63 -16.02 -14.44 14.03
C ASN A 63 -15.80 -13.09 14.74
N GLY A 64 -14.93 -13.03 15.75
CA GLY A 64 -14.60 -11.81 16.50
C GLY A 64 -13.27 -11.19 16.08
N LEU A 65 -12.60 -11.69 15.02
CA LEU A 65 -11.24 -11.25 14.67
C LEU A 65 -11.20 -9.79 14.23
N LYS A 66 -12.26 -9.32 13.56
CA LYS A 66 -12.40 -7.91 13.15
C LYS A 66 -12.65 -6.98 14.35
N SER A 67 -13.57 -7.35 15.26
CA SER A 67 -13.84 -6.57 16.46
C SER A 67 -12.64 -6.58 17.42
N TYR A 68 -11.97 -7.72 17.57
CA TYR A 68 -10.75 -7.85 18.35
C TYR A 68 -9.61 -6.97 17.80
N LEU A 69 -9.43 -6.91 16.48
CA LEU A 69 -8.44 -6.02 15.85
C LEU A 69 -8.79 -4.53 16.06
N GLU A 70 -10.05 -4.15 15.86
CA GLU A 70 -10.51 -2.78 16.11
C GLU A 70 -10.36 -2.39 17.59
N ASP A 71 -10.81 -3.23 18.51
CA ASP A 71 -10.74 -2.96 19.95
C ASP A 71 -9.30 -3.01 20.47
N SER A 72 -8.43 -3.85 19.89
CA SER A 72 -7.03 -3.93 20.32
C SER A 72 -6.24 -2.74 19.79
N MET A 73 -6.56 -2.26 18.58
CA MET A 73 -6.05 -0.98 18.08
C MET A 73 -6.54 0.18 18.94
N ASN A 74 -7.83 0.23 19.27
CA ASN A 74 -8.39 1.26 20.15
C ASN A 74 -7.76 1.22 21.55
N TYR A 75 -7.52 0.03 22.13
CA TYR A 75 -6.84 -0.11 23.42
C TYR A 75 -5.41 0.43 23.37
N PHE A 76 -4.65 0.09 22.33
CA PHE A 76 -3.27 0.57 22.14
C PHE A 76 -3.22 2.10 21.97
N ILE A 77 -4.17 2.66 21.21
CA ILE A 77 -4.31 4.11 21.03
C ILE A 77 -4.69 4.77 22.37
N THR A 78 -5.58 4.17 23.15
CA THR A 78 -6.05 4.74 24.43
C THR A 78 -4.94 4.71 25.49
N THR A 79 -4.23 3.59 25.66
CA THR A 79 -3.09 3.49 26.58
C THR A 79 -1.92 4.39 26.19
N THR A 80 -1.61 4.52 24.90
CA THR A 80 -0.56 5.45 24.44
C THR A 80 -0.95 6.92 24.65
N THR A 81 -2.23 7.24 24.50
CA THR A 81 -2.77 8.58 24.72
C THR A 81 -2.83 8.94 26.21
N GLU A 82 -3.16 7.98 27.09
CA GLU A 82 -3.14 8.16 28.54
C GLU A 82 -1.71 8.24 29.12
N ALA A 83 -0.74 7.52 28.55
CA ALA A 83 0.65 7.49 29.04
C ALA A 83 1.51 8.69 28.59
N HIS A 84 1.23 9.29 27.43
CA HIS A 84 2.10 10.32 26.82
C HIS A 84 1.38 11.62 26.41
N GLY A 85 0.06 11.71 26.62
CA GLY A 85 -0.77 12.85 26.27
C GLY A 85 -1.16 12.89 24.79
N SER A 86 -2.31 13.48 24.50
CA SER A 86 -2.91 13.60 23.15
C SER A 86 -1.96 14.22 22.13
N GLN A 87 -1.12 15.16 22.58
CA GLN A 87 -0.19 15.90 21.72
C GLN A 87 0.97 15.04 21.19
N ARG A 88 1.52 14.12 22.01
CA ARG A 88 2.58 13.21 21.54
C ARG A 88 2.03 12.07 20.68
N SER A 89 0.86 11.54 21.02
CA SER A 89 0.15 10.54 20.20
C SER A 89 -0.15 11.08 18.80
N LEU A 90 -0.60 12.33 18.70
CA LEU A 90 -0.82 13.02 17.42
C LEU A 90 0.47 13.14 16.59
N LEU A 91 1.58 13.50 17.23
CA LEU A 91 2.88 13.65 16.56
C LEU A 91 3.39 12.32 15.97
N TYR A 92 3.26 11.21 16.71
CA TYR A 92 3.60 9.88 16.20
C TYR A 92 2.72 9.47 15.01
N MET A 93 1.41 9.72 15.09
CA MET A 93 0.47 9.43 13.99
C MET A 93 0.81 10.21 12.73
N ILE A 94 1.13 11.51 12.85
CA ILE A 94 1.56 12.34 11.71
C ILE A 94 2.81 11.75 11.06
N ILE A 95 3.83 11.38 11.85
CA ILE A 95 5.07 10.80 11.32
C ILE A 95 4.81 9.49 10.58
N ILE A 96 3.99 8.60 11.16
CA ILE A 96 3.60 7.32 10.53
C ILE A 96 2.87 7.56 9.22
N ILE A 97 1.90 8.49 9.19
CA ILE A 97 1.12 8.80 8.00
C ILE A 97 2.01 9.39 6.90
N ILE A 98 2.84 10.37 7.23
CA ILE A 98 3.80 10.93 6.26
C ILE A 98 4.69 9.82 5.70
N SER A 99 5.17 8.90 6.55
CA SER A 99 5.97 7.75 6.12
C SER A 99 5.20 6.82 5.19
N LEU A 100 3.92 6.51 5.48
CA LEU A 100 3.05 5.70 4.62
C LEU A 100 2.79 6.36 3.27
N PHE A 101 2.51 7.67 3.24
CA PHE A 101 2.32 8.42 2.00
C PHE A 101 3.59 8.48 1.16
N LEU A 102 4.75 8.64 1.82
CA LEU A 102 6.05 8.63 1.16
C LEU A 102 6.34 7.24 0.56
N LEU A 103 6.13 6.16 1.32
CA LEU A 103 6.27 4.79 0.83
C LEU A 103 5.33 4.53 -0.36
N LYS A 104 4.04 4.89 -0.23
CA LYS A 104 3.07 4.80 -1.34
C LYS A 104 3.62 5.46 -2.59
N ASN A 105 4.15 6.68 -2.49
CA ASN A 105 4.68 7.40 -3.65
C ASN A 105 5.93 6.73 -4.24
N ILE A 106 6.83 6.19 -3.41
CA ILE A 106 7.99 5.43 -3.88
C ILE A 106 7.56 4.19 -4.66
N PHE A 107 6.61 3.40 -4.13
CA PHE A 107 6.12 2.20 -4.80
C PHE A 107 5.36 2.52 -6.09
N ASN A 108 4.61 3.62 -6.10
CA ASN A 108 3.98 4.12 -7.32
C ASN A 108 5.01 4.46 -8.40
N TYR A 109 6.06 5.20 -8.01
CA TYR A 109 7.13 5.59 -8.92
C TYR A 109 7.88 4.35 -9.45
N LEU A 110 8.20 3.39 -8.58
CA LEU A 110 8.83 2.13 -9.00
C LEU A 110 7.93 1.34 -9.95
N ALA A 111 6.62 1.28 -9.70
CA ALA A 111 5.70 0.66 -10.63
C ALA A 111 5.76 1.34 -12.01
N LEU A 112 5.66 2.67 -12.05
CA LEU A 112 5.79 3.46 -13.29
C LEU A 112 7.14 3.26 -13.99
N PHE A 113 8.23 3.13 -13.24
CA PHE A 113 9.55 2.84 -13.78
C PHE A 113 9.59 1.47 -14.46
N PHE A 114 9.12 0.41 -13.80
CA PHE A 114 9.13 -0.94 -14.35
C PHE A 114 8.23 -1.10 -15.58
N ILE A 115 7.05 -0.47 -15.62
CA ILE A 115 6.18 -0.52 -16.80
C ILE A 115 6.76 0.26 -17.99
N THR A 116 7.46 1.37 -17.72
CA THR A 116 8.08 2.17 -18.78
C THR A 116 9.26 1.42 -19.40
N PHE A 117 10.10 0.78 -18.59
CA PHE A 117 11.17 -0.09 -19.07
C PHE A 117 10.64 -1.26 -19.90
N LEU A 118 9.57 -1.92 -19.42
CA LEU A 118 8.90 -2.99 -20.17
C LEU A 118 8.41 -2.48 -21.53
N ARG A 119 7.71 -1.34 -21.54
CA ARG A 119 7.10 -0.78 -22.75
C ARG A 119 8.15 -0.35 -23.77
N ASN A 120 9.22 0.31 -23.32
CA ASN A 120 10.31 0.77 -24.20
C ASN A 120 11.11 -0.40 -24.77
N GLY A 121 11.39 -1.44 -23.97
CA GLY A 121 12.04 -2.67 -24.44
C GLY A 121 11.21 -3.39 -25.51
N VAL A 122 9.91 -3.56 -25.26
CA VAL A 122 8.99 -4.18 -26.23
C VAL A 122 8.84 -3.32 -27.50
N LEU A 123 8.82 -1.99 -27.39
CA LEU A 123 8.75 -1.10 -28.55
C LEU A 123 10.01 -1.19 -29.43
N MET A 124 11.19 -1.29 -28.80
CA MET A 124 12.46 -1.42 -29.52
C MET A 124 12.52 -2.74 -30.32
N ASP A 125 12.12 -3.85 -29.71
CA ASP A 125 12.09 -5.15 -30.39
C ASP A 125 11.05 -5.19 -31.51
N LEU A 126 9.87 -4.61 -31.29
CA LEU A 126 8.85 -4.48 -32.33
C LEU A 126 9.35 -3.65 -33.51
N ARG A 127 10.06 -2.54 -33.23
CA ARG A 127 10.66 -1.68 -34.28
C ARG A 127 11.70 -2.45 -35.08
N ASN A 128 12.61 -3.15 -34.42
CA ASN A 128 13.66 -3.92 -35.11
C ASN A 128 13.06 -5.03 -35.98
N ALA A 129 12.03 -5.74 -35.51
CA ALA A 129 11.37 -6.78 -36.29
C ALA A 129 10.62 -6.25 -37.55
N ILE A 130 10.24 -4.97 -37.57
CA ILE A 130 9.59 -4.33 -38.73
C ILE A 130 10.63 -3.77 -39.71
N TYR A 131 11.76 -3.26 -39.20
CA TYR A 131 12.80 -2.62 -40.00
C TYR A 131 13.85 -3.60 -40.57
N ASP A 132 14.05 -4.76 -39.95
CA ASP A 132 14.99 -5.78 -40.41
C ASP A 132 14.37 -6.69 -41.50
N LYS A 133 13.68 -6.06 -42.46
CA LYS A 133 12.96 -6.71 -43.56
C LYS A 133 13.40 -6.16 -44.91
#